data_AF-A0A1A5YUG6-F1
#
_entry.id   AF-A0A1A5YUG6-F1
#
_cell.length_a   1.000
_cell.length_b   1.000
_cell.length_c   1.000
_cell.angle_alpha   90.00
_cell.angle_beta   90.00
_cell.angle_gamma   90.00
#
_symmetry.space_group_name_H-M   'P 1'
#
loop_
_entity.id
_entity.type
_entity.pdbx_description
1 polymer ?
#
loop_
_entity_poly.entity_id
_entity_poly.type
_entity_poly.pdbx_seq_one_letter_code
_entity_poly.pdbx_strand_id
1 'polypeptide(L)'
;MKSKAYLSGLLLLVITILTACTSGSALNNSVKKQIVEHIKTVEESEYDLIYFNKSYTQYHKAINEMVSEQYWASTGDDIVFGYDNETYTKDALTTMPQEEYDRHKERMLNVIRQMGMDKLDTTVRISEVYEGKESSQANVYTLEIKELKGEPFTAMTKKYALEKRSENWLITKVEQDKLSFGNDLTAEEVEKEIKNLDYQVHEGKAIDYPTVIVLSGVGK
;
A
#
# COMPACT_ATOMS: atom_id res chain seq x y z
N MET A 1 31.97 53.55 37.67
CA MET A 1 32.26 52.80 36.42
C MET A 1 32.18 51.29 36.66
N LYS A 2 31.00 50.67 36.59
CA LYS A 2 30.85 49.19 36.59
C LYS A 2 29.54 48.82 35.90
N SER A 3 29.52 48.84 34.57
CA SER A 3 28.34 48.45 33.78
C SER A 3 28.73 48.03 32.37
N LYS A 4 29.64 47.05 32.22
CA LYS A 4 29.94 46.46 30.90
C LYS A 4 30.14 44.93 30.89
N ALA A 5 29.95 44.22 32.00
CA ALA A 5 30.25 42.79 32.07
C ALA A 5 29.05 41.85 31.81
N TYR A 6 27.81 42.35 31.76
CA TYR A 6 26.62 41.48 31.67
C TYR A 6 26.06 41.26 30.25
N LEU A 7 26.59 41.95 29.23
CA LEU A 7 26.06 41.85 27.87
C LEU A 7 26.65 40.70 27.04
N SER A 8 27.78 40.12 27.46
CA SER A 8 28.46 39.08 26.69
C SER A 8 28.09 37.65 27.09
N GLY A 9 27.41 37.47 28.24
CA GLY A 9 26.97 36.16 28.71
C GLY A 9 25.59 35.74 28.19
N LEU A 10 24.75 36.70 27.78
CA LEU A 10 23.39 36.41 27.31
C LEU A 10 23.33 36.05 25.82
N LEU A 11 24.32 36.49 25.02
CA LEU A 11 24.35 36.19 23.57
C LEU A 11 24.80 34.75 23.26
N LEU A 12 25.53 34.11 24.17
CA LEU A 12 25.99 32.73 24.02
C LEU A 12 24.92 31.68 24.43
N LEU A 13 23.88 32.09 25.16
CA LEU A 13 22.80 31.19 25.56
C LEU A 13 21.68 31.10 24.51
N VAL A 14 21.60 32.06 23.57
CA VAL A 14 20.56 32.09 22.52
C VAL A 14 20.99 31.34 21.27
N ILE A 15 22.30 31.12 21.04
CA ILE A 15 22.80 30.40 19.86
C ILE A 15 22.73 28.87 20.04
N THR A 16 22.73 28.35 21.28
CA THR A 16 22.62 26.90 21.54
C THR A 16 21.19 26.35 21.50
N ILE A 17 20.16 27.21 21.47
CA ILE A 17 18.75 26.79 21.40
C ILE A 17 18.27 26.65 19.93
N LEU A 18 19.04 27.13 18.96
CA LEU A 18 18.66 27.12 17.53
C LEU A 18 19.22 25.96 16.70
N THR A 19 19.99 25.03 17.28
CA THR A 19 20.51 23.85 16.57
C THR A 19 19.79 22.53 16.90
N ALA A 20 18.71 22.57 17.69
CA ALA A 20 17.86 21.39 17.91
C ALA A 20 16.73 21.25 16.86
N CYS A 21 16.67 22.14 15.86
CA CYS A 21 15.60 22.19 14.86
C CYS A 21 16.08 21.95 13.42
N THR A 22 17.14 21.17 13.18
CA THR A 22 17.48 20.70 11.82
C THR A 22 18.29 19.40 11.88
N SER A 23 17.67 18.33 12.34
CA SER A 23 18.22 16.97 12.13
C SER A 23 17.11 15.94 12.08
N GLY A 24 16.07 16.22 11.28
CA GLY A 24 15.35 15.14 10.62
C GLY A 24 16.34 14.56 9.63
N SER A 25 17.06 13.51 10.01
CA SER A 25 17.88 12.75 9.06
C SER A 25 16.90 12.23 8.02
N ALA A 26 16.89 12.85 6.84
CA ALA A 26 16.11 12.37 5.72
C ALA A 26 16.37 10.87 5.54
N LEU A 27 15.32 10.12 5.24
CA LEU A 27 15.40 8.68 5.04
C LEU A 27 16.49 8.37 4.00
N ASN A 28 17.50 7.58 4.38
CA ASN A 28 18.57 7.25 3.45
C ASN A 28 18.04 6.33 2.33
N ASN A 29 18.70 6.35 1.16
CA ASN A 29 18.25 5.65 -0.03
C ASN A 29 18.15 4.12 0.14
N SER A 30 19.01 3.52 0.97
CA SER A 30 18.95 2.07 1.22
C SER A 30 17.67 1.69 1.97
N VAL A 31 17.29 2.48 2.96
CA VAL A 31 16.05 2.27 3.73
C VAL A 31 14.84 2.52 2.84
N LYS A 32 14.85 3.58 2.02
CA LYS A 32 13.78 3.84 1.05
C LYS A 32 13.56 2.67 0.10
N LYS A 33 14.65 2.11 -0.44
CA LYS A 33 14.59 0.96 -1.33
C LYS A 33 14.01 -0.28 -0.63
N GLN A 34 14.40 -0.54 0.61
CA GLN A 34 13.85 -1.64 1.40
C GLN A 34 12.34 -1.48 1.62
N ILE A 35 11.89 -0.28 1.99
CA ILE A 35 10.46 0.01 2.19
C ILE A 35 9.69 -0.26 0.89
N VAL A 36 10.16 0.24 -0.25
CA VAL A 36 9.49 0.01 -1.55
C VAL A 36 9.42 -1.48 -1.90
N GLU A 37 10.48 -2.25 -1.64
CA GLU A 37 10.47 -3.70 -1.87
C GLU A 37 9.49 -4.44 -0.94
N HIS A 38 9.34 -3.98 0.31
CA HIS A 38 8.32 -4.51 1.21
C HIS A 38 6.91 -4.24 0.67
N ILE A 39 6.62 -3.00 0.23
CA ILE A 39 5.31 -2.66 -0.37
C ILE A 39 5.04 -3.53 -1.59
N LYS A 40 6.03 -3.69 -2.46
CA LYS A 40 5.93 -4.57 -3.63
C LYS A 40 5.58 -6.01 -3.23
N THR A 41 6.26 -6.56 -2.23
CA THR A 41 5.99 -7.93 -1.75
C THR A 41 4.59 -8.07 -1.18
N VAL A 42 4.08 -7.02 -0.52
CA VAL A 42 2.70 -6.97 -0.03
C VAL A 42 1.71 -6.97 -1.19
N GLU A 43 1.88 -6.09 -2.18
CA GLU A 43 0.99 -6.03 -3.36
C GLU A 43 0.97 -7.36 -4.14
N GLU A 44 2.14 -7.97 -4.39
CA GLU A 44 2.25 -9.27 -5.04
C GLU A 44 1.55 -10.38 -4.21
N SER A 45 1.70 -10.36 -2.90
CA SER A 45 1.12 -11.38 -2.02
C SER A 45 -0.40 -11.20 -1.84
N GLU A 46 -0.89 -9.97 -1.74
CA GLU A 46 -2.33 -9.66 -1.73
C GLU A 46 -2.98 -10.11 -3.05
N TYR A 47 -2.35 -9.81 -4.18
CA TYR A 47 -2.81 -10.27 -5.49
C TYR A 47 -2.87 -11.80 -5.57
N ASP A 48 -1.79 -12.48 -5.18
CA ASP A 48 -1.74 -13.94 -5.20
C ASP A 48 -2.77 -14.60 -4.27
N LEU A 49 -3.13 -13.96 -3.17
CA LEU A 49 -4.19 -14.43 -2.28
C LEU A 49 -5.56 -14.30 -2.96
N ILE A 50 -5.88 -13.11 -3.50
CA ILE A 50 -7.17 -12.82 -4.18
C ILE A 50 -7.39 -13.77 -5.36
N TYR A 51 -6.32 -14.12 -6.06
CA TYR A 51 -6.35 -14.95 -7.25
C TYR A 51 -5.99 -16.43 -6.99
N PHE A 52 -5.96 -16.84 -5.72
CA PHE A 52 -5.75 -18.23 -5.29
C PHE A 52 -4.43 -18.88 -5.73
N ASN A 53 -3.42 -18.07 -6.04
CA ASN A 53 -2.04 -18.51 -6.31
C ASN A 53 -1.28 -18.83 -5.02
N LYS A 54 -1.70 -18.27 -3.88
CA LYS A 54 -1.19 -18.58 -2.53
C LYS A 54 -2.34 -18.92 -1.58
N SER A 55 -2.08 -19.74 -0.57
CA SER A 55 -2.98 -19.91 0.57
C SER A 55 -2.84 -18.76 1.56
N TYR A 56 -3.82 -18.59 2.45
CA TYR A 56 -3.74 -17.58 3.50
C TYR A 56 -2.50 -17.74 4.39
N THR A 57 -2.13 -18.97 4.76
CA THR A 57 -0.90 -19.24 5.52
C THR A 57 0.36 -18.80 4.79
N GLN A 58 0.42 -19.01 3.46
CA GLN A 58 1.56 -18.57 2.64
C GLN A 58 1.62 -17.05 2.54
N TYR A 59 0.46 -16.40 2.33
CA TYR A 59 0.32 -14.95 2.34
C TYR A 59 0.76 -14.33 3.68
N HIS A 60 0.20 -14.82 4.79
CA HIS A 60 0.51 -14.33 6.13
C HIS A 60 2.01 -14.45 6.41
N LYS A 61 2.61 -15.61 6.13
CA LYS A 61 4.05 -15.81 6.30
C LYS A 61 4.89 -14.86 5.44
N ALA A 62 4.47 -14.55 4.21
CA ALA A 62 5.23 -13.71 3.29
C ALA A 62 5.35 -12.26 3.78
N ILE A 63 4.33 -11.73 4.46
CA ILE A 63 4.29 -10.31 4.83
C ILE A 63 4.40 -10.03 6.33
N ASN A 64 4.41 -11.06 7.18
CA ASN A 64 4.37 -10.92 8.65
C ASN A 64 5.47 -10.02 9.24
N GLU A 65 6.65 -9.99 8.64
CA GLU A 65 7.77 -9.13 9.12
C GLU A 65 7.74 -7.72 8.52
N MET A 66 6.81 -7.45 7.60
CA MET A 66 6.67 -6.17 6.88
C MET A 66 5.50 -5.33 7.39
N VAL A 67 4.55 -5.97 8.07
CA VAL A 67 3.32 -5.35 8.59
C VAL A 67 3.27 -5.43 10.11
N SER A 68 2.55 -4.52 10.74
CA SER A 68 2.35 -4.54 12.19
C SER A 68 1.08 -5.28 12.59
N GLU A 69 0.95 -5.57 13.89
CA GLU A 69 -0.31 -6.07 14.46
C GLU A 69 -1.50 -5.13 14.20
N GLN A 70 -1.26 -3.81 14.12
CA GLN A 70 -2.30 -2.83 13.77
C GLN A 70 -2.77 -2.99 12.33
N TYR A 71 -1.86 -3.29 11.39
CA TYR A 71 -2.25 -3.57 10.01
C TYR A 71 -3.16 -4.80 9.96
N TRP A 72 -2.79 -5.88 10.65
CA TRP A 72 -3.61 -7.10 10.73
C TRP A 72 -4.99 -6.81 11.31
N ALA A 73 -5.05 -6.09 12.44
CA ALA A 73 -6.32 -5.71 13.05
C ALA A 73 -7.17 -4.80 12.14
N SER A 74 -6.55 -3.94 11.33
CA SER A 74 -7.28 -3.02 10.44
C SER A 74 -7.80 -3.67 9.17
N THR A 75 -7.26 -4.83 8.79
CA THR A 75 -7.57 -5.51 7.53
C THR A 75 -8.28 -6.85 7.72
N GLY A 76 -8.46 -7.31 8.96
CA GLY A 76 -9.08 -8.61 9.25
C GLY A 76 -10.47 -8.79 8.62
N ASP A 77 -11.25 -7.71 8.56
CA ASP A 77 -12.60 -7.67 7.97
C ASP A 77 -12.61 -7.44 6.45
N ASP A 78 -11.45 -7.27 5.80
CA ASP A 78 -11.37 -7.10 4.35
C ASP A 78 -11.87 -8.35 3.65
N ILE A 79 -12.86 -8.19 2.77
CA ILE A 79 -13.37 -9.27 1.92
C ILE A 79 -12.30 -9.69 0.92
N VAL A 80 -11.92 -10.98 0.95
CA VAL A 80 -11.00 -11.59 0.00
C VAL A 80 -11.75 -12.17 -1.19
N PHE A 81 -12.84 -12.92 -0.94
CA PHE A 81 -13.72 -13.45 -1.98
C PHE A 81 -15.14 -13.72 -1.44
N GLY A 82 -16.11 -13.92 -2.32
CA GLY A 82 -17.49 -14.23 -1.95
C GLY A 82 -18.35 -14.65 -3.12
N TYR A 83 -19.39 -15.44 -2.84
CA TYR A 83 -20.39 -15.95 -3.78
C TYR A 83 -21.66 -16.39 -3.03
N ASP A 84 -22.81 -16.57 -3.71
CA ASP A 84 -24.08 -17.02 -3.10
C ASP A 84 -24.51 -16.28 -1.82
N ASN A 85 -24.19 -14.99 -1.71
CA ASN A 85 -24.38 -14.14 -0.53
C ASN A 85 -23.43 -14.44 0.65
N GLU A 86 -22.44 -15.31 0.49
CA GLU A 86 -21.35 -15.53 1.43
C GLU A 86 -20.15 -14.65 1.07
N THR A 87 -19.50 -14.09 2.09
CA THR A 87 -18.27 -13.30 1.96
C THR A 87 -17.23 -13.82 2.94
N TYR A 88 -16.02 -14.00 2.45
CA TYR A 88 -14.89 -14.52 3.22
C TYR A 88 -13.88 -13.41 3.42
N THR A 89 -13.72 -12.99 4.67
CA THR A 89 -12.74 -11.98 5.07
C THR A 89 -11.37 -12.61 5.34
N LYS A 90 -10.32 -11.79 5.50
CA LYS A 90 -9.00 -12.30 5.90
C LYS A 90 -9.09 -13.11 7.20
N ASP A 91 -9.86 -12.63 8.18
CA ASP A 91 -10.08 -13.34 9.44
C ASP A 91 -10.79 -14.69 9.25
N ALA A 92 -11.79 -14.76 8.38
CA ALA A 92 -12.46 -16.03 8.06
C ALA A 92 -11.48 -17.08 7.51
N LEU A 93 -10.48 -16.65 6.72
CA LEU A 93 -9.47 -17.55 6.16
C LEU A 93 -8.47 -18.08 7.20
N THR A 94 -8.29 -17.40 8.33
CA THR A 94 -7.34 -17.83 9.38
C THR A 94 -7.71 -19.19 9.98
N THR A 95 -9.01 -19.44 10.12
CA THR A 95 -9.56 -20.65 10.77
C THR A 95 -10.23 -21.60 9.77
N MET A 96 -10.24 -21.27 8.49
CA MET A 96 -10.90 -22.07 7.47
C MET A 96 -10.18 -23.42 7.29
N PRO A 97 -10.90 -24.56 7.40
CA PRO A 97 -10.34 -25.87 7.08
C PRO A 97 -9.85 -25.92 5.63
N GLN A 98 -8.74 -26.62 5.38
CA GLN A 98 -8.15 -26.71 4.03
C GLN A 98 -9.13 -27.28 2.99
N GLU A 99 -9.91 -28.30 3.36
CA GLU A 99 -10.92 -28.90 2.47
C GLU A 99 -12.00 -27.87 2.07
N GLU A 100 -12.41 -27.03 3.03
CA GLU A 100 -13.38 -25.96 2.77
C GLU A 100 -12.78 -24.91 1.84
N TYR A 101 -11.55 -24.46 2.11
CA TYR A 101 -10.82 -23.53 1.26
C TYR A 101 -10.67 -24.04 -0.18
N ASP A 102 -10.33 -25.32 -0.38
CA ASP A 102 -10.14 -25.90 -1.70
C ASP A 102 -11.45 -25.92 -2.51
N ARG A 103 -12.60 -26.19 -1.87
CA ARG A 103 -13.92 -26.08 -2.52
C ARG A 103 -14.23 -24.64 -2.93
N HIS A 104 -13.99 -23.67 -2.04
CA HIS A 104 -14.22 -22.25 -2.34
C HIS A 104 -13.33 -21.77 -3.48
N LYS A 105 -12.05 -22.15 -3.46
CA LYS A 105 -11.08 -21.89 -4.52
C LYS A 105 -11.55 -22.44 -5.86
N GLU A 106 -11.90 -23.72 -5.94
CA GLU A 106 -12.37 -24.33 -7.20
C GLU A 106 -13.57 -23.57 -7.76
N ARG A 107 -14.53 -23.25 -6.89
CA ARG A 107 -15.73 -22.52 -7.28
C ARG A 107 -15.41 -21.11 -7.80
N MET A 108 -14.60 -20.36 -7.08
CA MET A 108 -14.22 -19.00 -7.48
C MET A 108 -13.38 -18.98 -8.77
N LEU A 109 -12.48 -19.94 -8.96
CA LEU A 109 -11.74 -20.11 -10.22
C LEU A 109 -12.68 -20.34 -11.40
N ASN A 110 -13.74 -21.11 -11.21
CA ASN A 110 -14.76 -21.30 -12.24
C ASN A 110 -15.53 -20.01 -12.54
N VAL A 111 -15.90 -19.22 -11.52
CA VAL A 111 -16.54 -17.90 -11.69
C VAL A 111 -15.62 -16.94 -12.45
N ILE A 112 -14.35 -16.85 -12.06
CA ILE A 112 -13.34 -15.99 -12.71
C ILE A 112 -13.23 -16.31 -14.19
N ARG A 113 -13.14 -17.60 -14.54
CA ARG A 113 -13.09 -18.06 -15.95
C ARG A 113 -14.39 -17.76 -16.71
N GLN A 114 -15.56 -17.97 -16.09
CA GLN A 114 -16.85 -17.69 -16.72
C GLN A 114 -17.05 -16.20 -17.01
N MET A 115 -16.57 -15.33 -16.13
CA MET A 115 -16.61 -13.88 -16.31
C MET A 115 -15.50 -13.35 -17.23
N GLY A 116 -14.56 -14.21 -17.63
CA GLY A 116 -13.38 -13.84 -18.42
C GLY A 116 -12.32 -13.06 -17.64
N MET A 117 -12.44 -13.01 -16.30
CA MET A 117 -11.50 -12.32 -15.41
C MET A 117 -10.14 -13.05 -15.31
N ASP A 118 -10.02 -14.26 -15.84
CA ASP A 118 -8.75 -14.94 -16.09
C ASP A 118 -7.87 -14.17 -17.10
N LYS A 119 -8.47 -13.28 -17.91
CA LYS A 119 -7.79 -12.40 -18.87
C LYS A 119 -7.56 -10.99 -18.32
N LEU A 120 -7.67 -10.81 -17.01
CA LEU A 120 -7.42 -9.52 -16.38
C LEU A 120 -5.91 -9.29 -16.28
N ASP A 121 -5.46 -8.19 -16.86
CA ASP A 121 -4.09 -7.71 -16.72
C ASP A 121 -4.07 -6.67 -15.59
N THR A 122 -3.14 -6.82 -14.65
CA THR A 122 -3.01 -5.90 -13.52
C THR A 122 -1.64 -5.26 -13.53
N THR A 123 -1.60 -3.93 -13.56
CA THR A 123 -0.37 -3.15 -13.41
C THR A 123 -0.45 -2.37 -12.11
N VAL A 124 0.56 -2.51 -11.24
CA VAL A 124 0.67 -1.70 -10.03
C VAL A 124 1.88 -0.80 -10.18
N ARG A 125 1.66 0.51 -10.02
CA ARG A 125 2.73 1.50 -9.94
C ARG A 125 2.94 1.88 -8.48
N ILE A 126 4.19 1.88 -8.02
CA ILE A 126 4.56 2.12 -6.63
C ILE A 126 5.41 3.39 -6.56
N SER A 127 5.06 4.28 -5.63
CA SER A 127 5.73 5.55 -5.46
C SER A 127 7.09 5.42 -4.79
N GLU A 128 7.84 6.52 -4.76
CA GLU A 128 8.93 6.67 -3.80
C GLU A 128 8.39 6.73 -2.36
N VAL A 129 9.30 6.73 -1.39
CA VAL A 129 8.96 6.91 0.04
C VAL A 129 8.87 8.40 0.37
N TYR A 130 7.70 8.80 0.85
CA TYR A 130 7.42 10.14 1.37
C TYR A 130 7.55 10.13 2.89
N GLU A 131 8.24 11.11 3.45
CA GLU A 131 8.38 11.23 4.90
C GLU A 131 7.03 11.59 5.54
N GLY A 132 6.80 11.11 6.76
CA GLY A 132 5.61 11.47 7.52
C GLY A 132 5.81 12.77 8.31
N LYS A 133 4.84 13.07 9.19
CA LYS A 133 4.93 14.23 10.08
C LYS A 133 6.04 14.08 11.12
N GLU A 134 6.31 12.84 11.51
CA GLU A 134 7.39 12.47 12.43
C GLU A 134 8.49 11.71 11.68
N SER A 135 9.74 11.78 12.16
CA SER A 135 10.88 11.08 11.55
C SER A 135 10.79 9.56 11.60
N SER A 136 9.92 9.03 12.45
CA SER A 136 9.56 7.62 12.57
C SER A 136 8.40 7.23 11.65
N GLN A 137 7.88 8.13 10.81
CA GLN A 137 6.73 7.89 9.94
C GLN A 137 7.11 8.05 8.48
N ALA A 138 6.50 7.23 7.63
CA ALA A 138 6.63 7.32 6.18
C ALA A 138 5.34 6.91 5.50
N ASN A 139 5.19 7.30 4.23
CA ASN A 139 4.09 6.92 3.37
C ASN A 139 4.63 6.40 2.04
N VAL A 140 4.01 5.35 1.53
CA VAL A 140 4.18 4.89 0.14
C VAL A 140 2.79 4.79 -0.47
N TYR A 141 2.70 5.11 -1.76
CA TYR A 141 1.45 5.14 -2.49
C TYR A 141 1.52 4.15 -3.64
N THR A 142 0.40 3.51 -3.94
CA THR A 142 0.27 2.67 -5.12
C THR A 142 -0.92 3.08 -5.97
N LEU A 143 -0.78 2.87 -7.27
CA LEU A 143 -1.84 2.97 -8.26
C LEU A 143 -1.92 1.63 -8.99
N GLU A 144 -2.96 0.87 -8.69
CA GLU A 144 -3.33 -0.35 -9.40
C GLU A 144 -4.28 0.03 -10.56
N ILE A 145 -3.96 -0.43 -11.76
CA ILE A 145 -4.83 -0.37 -12.92
C ILE A 145 -5.07 -1.80 -13.39
N LYS A 146 -6.33 -2.16 -13.53
CA LYS A 146 -6.79 -3.44 -14.06
C LYS A 146 -7.42 -3.21 -15.42
N GLU A 147 -6.99 -4.01 -16.39
CA GLU A 147 -7.51 -4.01 -17.75
C GLU A 147 -8.09 -5.38 -18.06
N LEU A 148 -9.26 -5.41 -18.69
CA LEU A 148 -9.91 -6.64 -19.12
C LEU A 148 -9.97 -6.65 -20.64
N LYS A 149 -9.21 -7.55 -21.27
CA LYS A 149 -9.13 -7.64 -22.75
C LYS A 149 -8.66 -6.33 -23.41
N GLY A 150 -7.75 -5.60 -22.75
CA GLY A 150 -7.21 -4.33 -23.22
C GLY A 150 -8.07 -3.10 -22.95
N GLU A 151 -9.22 -3.26 -22.28
CA GLU A 151 -10.09 -2.16 -21.88
C GLU A 151 -9.95 -1.87 -20.38
N PRO A 152 -9.93 -0.59 -19.94
CA PRO A 152 -9.89 -0.24 -18.52
C PRO A 152 -11.06 -0.85 -17.74
N PHE A 153 -10.77 -1.54 -16.65
CA PHE A 153 -11.77 -2.21 -15.81
C PHE A 153 -11.91 -1.53 -14.45
N THR A 154 -10.81 -1.43 -13.69
CA THR A 154 -10.81 -0.71 -12.41
C THR A 154 -9.49 0.02 -12.20
N ALA A 155 -9.52 1.10 -11.45
CA ALA A 155 -8.34 1.71 -10.87
C ALA A 155 -8.49 1.77 -9.35
N MET A 156 -7.39 1.58 -8.64
CA MET A 156 -7.35 1.69 -7.18
C MET A 156 -6.09 2.41 -6.75
N THR A 157 -6.24 3.35 -5.83
CA THR A 157 -5.13 4.00 -5.17
C THR A 157 -5.04 3.48 -3.74
N LYS A 158 -3.82 3.23 -3.26
CA LYS A 158 -3.60 2.90 -1.86
C LYS A 158 -2.56 3.85 -1.27
N LYS A 159 -2.72 4.15 0.02
CA LYS A 159 -1.74 4.80 0.87
C LYS A 159 -1.33 3.82 1.97
N TYR A 160 -0.09 3.37 1.92
CA TYR A 160 0.56 2.62 2.97
C TYR A 160 1.17 3.60 3.97
N ALA A 161 0.66 3.62 5.20
CA ALA A 161 1.29 4.32 6.31
C ALA A 161 2.27 3.37 7.01
N LEU A 162 3.49 3.84 7.25
CA LEU A 162 4.55 3.07 7.88
C LEU A 162 5.06 3.77 9.14
N GLU A 163 5.41 2.98 10.15
CA GLU A 163 6.08 3.43 11.36
C GLU A 163 7.39 2.67 11.58
N LYS A 164 8.44 3.40 11.97
CA LYS A 164 9.68 2.80 12.44
C LYS A 164 9.49 2.30 13.87
N ARG A 165 9.64 0.99 14.07
CA ARG A 165 9.64 0.35 15.40
C ARG A 165 10.94 -0.40 15.58
N SER A 166 11.69 -0.01 16.60
CA SER A 166 13.09 -0.43 16.76
C SER A 166 13.88 -0.12 15.49
N GLU A 167 14.35 -1.14 14.76
CA GLU A 167 15.09 -0.96 13.49
C GLU A 167 14.28 -1.30 12.23
N ASN A 168 13.01 -1.67 12.37
CA ASN A 168 12.18 -2.10 11.25
C ASN A 168 11.12 -1.05 10.90
N TRP A 169 10.91 -0.85 9.60
CA TRP A 169 9.78 -0.08 9.07
C TRP A 169 8.63 -1.05 8.81
N LEU A 170 7.53 -0.86 9.53
CA LEU A 170 6.36 -1.72 9.44
C LEU A 170 5.18 -0.92 8.89
N ILE A 171 4.43 -1.52 7.97
CA ILE A 171 3.15 -0.99 7.51
C ILE A 171 2.17 -1.12 8.68
N THR A 172 1.54 -0.01 9.05
CA THR A 172 0.60 0.04 10.17
C THR A 172 -0.84 0.22 9.74
N LYS A 173 -1.06 0.81 8.55
CA LYS A 173 -2.39 1.04 7.99
C LYS A 173 -2.29 1.12 6.47
N VAL A 174 -3.33 0.63 5.81
CA VAL A 174 -3.57 0.89 4.39
C VAL A 174 -4.92 1.59 4.26
N GLU A 175 -4.93 2.69 3.53
CA GLU A 175 -6.14 3.40 3.14
C GLU A 175 -6.26 3.32 1.63
N GLN A 176 -7.45 3.12 1.08
CA GLN A 176 -7.63 2.91 -0.34
C GLN A 176 -8.86 3.63 -0.88
N ASP A 177 -8.79 3.99 -2.15
CA ASP A 177 -9.92 4.48 -2.94
C ASP A 177 -9.96 3.73 -4.27
N LYS A 178 -11.17 3.42 -4.74
CA LYS A 178 -11.37 2.53 -5.88
C LYS A 178 -12.44 3.09 -6.81
N LEU A 179 -12.11 3.06 -8.09
CA LEU A 179 -13.00 3.35 -9.19
C LEU A 179 -13.18 2.12 -10.07
N SER A 180 -14.40 1.90 -10.54
CA SER A 180 -14.70 0.95 -11.62
C SER A 180 -15.17 1.73 -12.83
N PHE A 181 -14.62 1.40 -14.01
CA PHE A 181 -14.94 2.11 -15.23
C PHE A 181 -16.19 1.54 -15.88
N GLY A 182 -16.99 2.43 -16.49
CA GLY A 182 -18.03 2.05 -17.43
C GLY A 182 -17.44 1.77 -18.81
N ASN A 183 -18.14 0.97 -19.62
CA ASN A 183 -17.67 0.52 -20.94
C ASN A 183 -17.50 1.63 -22.00
N ASP A 184 -17.91 2.87 -21.70
CA ASP A 184 -18.05 3.94 -22.69
C ASP A 184 -17.05 5.10 -22.49
N LEU A 185 -16.07 4.95 -21.57
CA LEU A 185 -15.11 6.02 -21.28
C LEU A 185 -13.95 6.02 -22.28
N THR A 186 -13.61 7.21 -22.77
CA THR A 186 -12.38 7.43 -23.53
C THR A 186 -11.13 7.36 -22.63
N ALA A 187 -9.96 7.15 -23.23
CA ALA A 187 -8.70 7.14 -22.48
C ALA A 187 -8.44 8.43 -21.68
N GLU A 188 -8.82 9.59 -22.23
CA GLU A 188 -8.68 10.89 -21.55
C GLU A 188 -9.63 11.00 -20.34
N GLU A 189 -10.85 10.47 -20.46
CA GLU A 189 -11.82 10.43 -19.36
C GLU A 189 -11.34 9.47 -18.26
N VAL A 190 -10.81 8.31 -18.63
CA VAL A 190 -10.21 7.37 -17.68
C VAL A 190 -9.08 8.03 -16.88
N GLU A 191 -8.16 8.73 -17.55
CA GLU A 191 -7.07 9.43 -16.87
C GLU A 191 -7.58 10.54 -15.92
N LYS A 192 -8.62 11.27 -16.34
CA LYS A 192 -9.25 12.31 -15.52
C LYS A 192 -9.90 11.71 -14.27
N GLU A 193 -10.61 10.60 -14.41
CA GLU A 193 -11.25 9.94 -13.28
C GLU A 193 -10.22 9.33 -12.31
N ILE A 194 -9.11 8.77 -12.82
CA ILE A 194 -8.00 8.30 -11.97
C ILE A 194 -7.42 9.45 -11.14
N LYS A 195 -7.29 10.65 -11.70
CA LYS A 195 -6.79 11.84 -10.98
C LYS A 195 -7.73 12.31 -9.86
N ASN A 196 -9.00 11.91 -9.90
CA ASN A 196 -9.99 12.23 -8.87
C ASN A 196 -9.95 11.26 -7.68
N LEU A 197 -9.26 10.11 -7.82
CA LEU A 197 -9.08 9.18 -6.71
C LEU A 197 -8.30 9.84 -5.57
N ASP A 198 -8.64 9.46 -4.34
CA ASP A 198 -7.85 9.86 -3.19
C ASP A 198 -6.40 9.35 -3.31
N TYR A 199 -5.50 9.92 -2.51
CA TYR A 199 -4.09 9.49 -2.42
C TYR A 199 -3.28 9.63 -3.73
N GLN A 200 -3.65 10.59 -4.59
CA GLN A 200 -2.86 11.03 -5.75
C GLN A 200 -1.90 12.21 -5.43
N VAL A 201 -2.01 12.78 -4.22
CA VAL A 201 -1.17 13.88 -3.75
C VAL A 201 -0.62 13.62 -2.35
N HIS A 202 0.61 14.08 -2.10
CA HIS A 202 1.25 14.13 -0.79
C HIS A 202 1.67 15.58 -0.49
N GLU A 203 1.14 16.16 0.58
CA GLU A 203 1.40 17.56 0.97
C GLU A 203 1.19 18.58 -0.17
N GLY A 204 0.14 18.36 -0.98
CA GLY A 204 -0.22 19.23 -2.11
C GLY A 204 0.64 19.03 -3.36
N LYS A 205 1.57 18.08 -3.37
CA LYS A 205 2.36 17.71 -4.55
C LYS A 205 1.85 16.39 -5.13
N ALA A 206 1.83 16.29 -6.46
CA ALA A 206 1.52 15.05 -7.15
C ALA A 206 2.51 13.95 -6.77
N ILE A 207 2.00 12.72 -6.64
CA ILE A 207 2.82 11.55 -6.35
C ILE A 207 3.48 11.06 -7.65
N ASP A 208 4.76 10.72 -7.56
CA ASP A 208 5.50 10.07 -8.65
C ASP A 208 5.56 8.56 -8.42
N TYR A 209 5.46 7.78 -9.49
CA TYR A 209 5.41 6.32 -9.45
C TYR A 209 6.50 5.69 -10.32
N PRO A 210 7.77 5.72 -9.88
CA PRO A 210 8.90 5.24 -10.68
C PRO A 210 8.99 3.71 -10.76
N THR A 211 8.35 2.99 -9.85
CA THR A 211 8.37 1.52 -9.82
C THR A 211 7.10 0.97 -10.44
N VAL A 212 7.23 -0.02 -11.31
CA VAL A 212 6.09 -0.68 -11.96
C VAL A 212 6.24 -2.19 -11.83
N ILE A 213 5.17 -2.86 -11.41
CA ILE A 213 5.03 -4.32 -11.43
C ILE A 213 3.83 -4.70 -12.28
N VAL A 214 3.96 -5.83 -12.99
CA VAL A 214 2.90 -6.41 -13.82
C VAL A 214 2.55 -7.76 -13.22
N LEU A 215 1.29 -7.90 -12.81
CA LEU A 215 0.73 -9.08 -12.18
C LEU A 215 -0.15 -9.78 -13.22
N SER A 216 0.28 -10.94 -13.69
CA SER A 216 -0.46 -11.71 -14.70
C SER A 216 -1.69 -12.37 -14.07
N GLY A 217 -2.81 -12.41 -14.79
CA GLY A 217 -4.06 -13.06 -14.40
C GLY A 217 -3.94 -14.54 -14.02
N VAL A 218 -5.06 -15.08 -13.49
CA VAL A 218 -5.18 -16.45 -12.99
C VAL A 218 -4.99 -17.50 -14.08
N GLY A 219 -4.26 -18.57 -13.78
CA GLY A 219 -4.33 -19.83 -14.55
C GLY A 219 -3.28 -20.00 -15.66
N LYS A 220 -2.03 -19.65 -15.38
CA LYS A 220 -0.89 -20.28 -16.08
C LYS A 220 -0.69 -21.72 -15.60
#